data_AF-A0A0Q8FGH6-F1
#
_entry.id   AF-A0A0Q8FGH6-F1
#
_cell.length_a   1.000
_cell.length_b   1.000
_cell.length_c   1.000
_cell.angle_alpha   90.00
_cell.angle_beta   90.00
_cell.angle_gamma   90.00
#
_symmetry.space_group_name_H-M   'P 1'
#
loop_
_entity.id
_entity.type
_entity.pdbx_description
1 polymer ?
#
loop_
_entity_poly.entity_id
_entity_poly.type
_entity_poly.pdbx_seq_one_letter_code
_entity_poly.pdbx_strand_id
1 'polypeptide(L)'
;MTAPRPAIKASTLHVRNYRERMREQGLVKKDVWIRPEYAEELAAIEKSMRDAERDAGIPYLPTQPAEAGWTVAAIRHALQQASTVRDGLISLETIEGAEPSLHLVMHEYGDLSVFLAVGGEQILVEAYLWPVEDVVDPAAFNAHVLSTHVLLPLSTIGMQRIGGVAGYTMFGALDTHSSLANVMFEIETLAENVISATDAYRPFLRTTTRRKA
;
A
#
# COMPACT_ATOMS: atom_id res chain seq x y z
N MET A 1 -42.39 65.01 26.39
CA MET A 1 -42.36 63.70 27.07
C MET A 1 -41.74 62.70 26.11
N THR A 2 -40.45 62.41 26.25
CA THR A 2 -39.70 61.53 25.34
C THR A 2 -39.48 60.21 26.06
N ALA A 3 -40.06 59.12 25.56
CA ALA A 3 -39.98 57.81 26.19
C ALA A 3 -38.51 57.31 26.26
N PRO A 4 -38.09 56.66 27.35
CA PRO A 4 -36.73 56.14 27.47
C PRO A 4 -36.51 54.99 26.48
N ARG A 5 -35.40 55.04 25.72
CA ARG A 5 -34.98 53.94 24.84
C ARG A 5 -34.78 52.66 25.68
N PRO A 6 -35.30 51.50 25.26
CA PRO A 6 -35.14 50.27 26.01
C PRO A 6 -33.65 49.92 26.13
N ALA A 7 -33.20 49.67 27.36
CA ALA A 7 -31.83 49.25 27.64
C ALA A 7 -31.55 47.92 26.91
N ILE A 8 -30.57 47.95 26.01
CA ILE A 8 -30.11 46.78 25.27
C ILE A 8 -29.52 45.79 26.28
N LYS A 9 -30.11 44.60 26.37
CA LYS A 9 -29.66 43.54 27.30
C LYS A 9 -28.20 43.17 27.01
N ALA A 10 -27.41 42.87 28.06
CA ALA A 10 -25.99 42.52 27.90
C ALA A 10 -25.74 41.33 26.94
N SER A 11 -26.69 40.40 26.82
CA SER A 11 -26.62 39.27 25.90
C SER A 11 -26.70 39.68 24.43
N THR A 12 -27.49 40.69 24.06
CA THR A 12 -27.57 41.18 22.67
C THR A 12 -26.35 42.01 22.27
N LEU A 13 -25.67 42.64 23.24
CA LEU A 13 -24.40 43.32 23.02
C LEU A 13 -23.25 42.33 22.74
N HIS A 14 -23.16 41.23 23.49
CA HIS A 14 -22.15 40.19 23.25
C HIS A 14 -22.27 39.54 21.85
N VAL A 15 -23.50 39.20 21.44
CA VAL A 15 -23.78 38.63 20.11
C VAL A 15 -23.42 39.62 19.01
N ARG A 16 -23.68 40.91 19.23
CA ARG A 16 -23.34 41.97 18.27
C ARG A 16 -21.82 42.15 18.14
N ASN A 17 -21.11 42.28 19.27
CA ASN A 17 -19.65 42.45 19.28
C ASN A 17 -18.94 41.24 18.66
N TYR A 18 -19.46 40.03 18.87
CA TYR A 18 -18.93 38.82 18.22
C TYR A 18 -19.11 38.87 16.70
N ARG A 19 -20.28 39.29 16.21
CA ARG A 19 -20.55 39.44 14.76
C ARG A 19 -19.73 40.55 14.12
N GLU A 20 -19.50 41.65 14.82
CA GLU A 20 -18.66 42.76 14.35
C GLU A 20 -17.20 42.29 14.18
N ARG A 21 -16.63 41.59 15.17
CA ARG A 21 -15.27 41.00 15.04
C ARG A 21 -15.14 40.00 13.89
N MET A 22 -16.15 39.16 13.67
CA MET A 22 -16.14 38.20 12.56
C MET A 22 -16.21 38.91 11.19
N ARG A 23 -16.94 40.03 11.09
CA ARG A 23 -16.99 40.85 9.87
C ARG A 23 -15.70 41.61 9.61
N GLU A 24 -15.02 42.09 10.65
CA GLU A 24 -13.70 42.71 10.55
C GLU A 24 -12.65 41.73 9.99
N GLN A 25 -12.81 40.42 10.26
CA GLN A 25 -12.01 39.34 9.66
C GLN A 25 -12.45 38.96 8.23
N GLY A 26 -13.40 39.69 7.62
CA GLY A 26 -13.91 39.40 6.28
C GLY A 26 -14.89 38.22 6.19
N LEU A 27 -15.27 37.61 7.32
CA LEU A 27 -16.15 36.44 7.35
C LEU A 27 -17.63 36.86 7.26
N VAL A 28 -18.38 36.17 6.40
CA VAL A 28 -19.82 36.39 6.21
C VAL A 28 -20.60 35.24 6.86
N LYS A 29 -21.53 35.57 7.76
CA LYS A 29 -22.39 34.56 8.39
C LYS A 29 -23.27 33.86 7.35
N LYS A 30 -23.25 32.53 7.36
CA LYS A 30 -24.19 31.66 6.64
C LYS A 30 -24.96 30.82 7.65
N ASP A 31 -26.27 30.73 7.45
CA ASP A 31 -27.15 29.85 8.22
C ASP A 31 -27.43 28.59 7.38
N VAL A 32 -27.16 27.42 7.94
CA VAL A 32 -27.26 26.12 7.24
C VAL A 32 -28.14 25.17 8.05
N TRP A 33 -29.01 24.44 7.36
CA TRP A 33 -29.81 23.36 7.94
C TRP A 33 -29.24 22.04 7.43
N ILE A 34 -28.75 21.19 8.34
CA ILE A 34 -28.10 19.91 8.02
C ILE A 34 -28.58 18.83 8.98
N ARG A 35 -28.46 17.56 8.58
CA ARG A 35 -28.72 16.43 9.47
C ARG A 35 -27.64 16.34 10.57
N PRO A 36 -28.00 15.86 11.78
CA PRO A 36 -27.06 15.79 12.90
C PRO A 36 -25.84 14.90 12.62
N GLU A 37 -25.98 13.84 11.80
CA GLU A 37 -24.88 12.95 11.42
C GLU A 37 -23.72 13.63 10.66
N TYR A 38 -23.97 14.80 10.05
CA TYR A 38 -22.95 15.54 9.26
C TYR A 38 -22.46 16.81 9.95
N ALA A 39 -22.79 17.02 11.23
CA ALA A 39 -22.44 18.24 11.95
C ALA A 39 -20.92 18.41 12.15
N GLU A 40 -20.21 17.33 12.45
CA GLU A 40 -18.75 17.35 12.63
C GLU A 40 -18.01 17.62 11.32
N GLU A 41 -18.47 16.99 10.23
CA GLU A 41 -17.92 17.19 8.88
C GLU A 41 -18.12 18.65 8.43
N LEU A 42 -19.31 19.22 8.64
CA LEU A 42 -19.57 20.63 8.33
C LEU A 42 -18.68 21.58 9.15
N ALA A 43 -18.43 21.27 10.43
CA ALA A 43 -17.53 22.07 11.27
C ALA A 43 -16.07 22.01 10.79
N ALA A 44 -15.61 20.85 10.34
CA ALA A 44 -14.27 20.69 9.75
C ALA A 44 -14.13 21.47 8.44
N ILE A 45 -15.14 21.40 7.57
CA ILE A 45 -15.23 22.17 6.33
C ILE A 45 -15.20 23.67 6.63
N GLU A 46 -16.05 24.13 7.55
CA GLU A 46 -16.15 25.53 7.94
C GLU A 46 -14.82 26.06 8.47
N LYS A 47 -14.17 25.31 9.37
CA LYS A 47 -12.86 25.66 9.92
C LYS A 47 -11.82 25.78 8.80
N SER A 48 -11.76 24.81 7.89
CA SER A 48 -10.82 24.83 6.76
C SER A 48 -11.05 26.00 5.80
N MET A 49 -12.28 26.52 5.70
CA MET A 49 -12.61 27.68 4.86
C MET A 49 -12.31 29.02 5.55
N ARG A 50 -12.11 29.02 6.87
CA ARG A 50 -11.67 30.22 7.62
C ARG A 50 -10.15 30.42 7.54
N ASP A 51 -9.39 29.35 7.33
CA ASP A 51 -7.93 29.41 7.24
C ASP A 51 -7.51 29.94 5.84
N ALA A 52 -6.67 30.98 5.84
CA ALA A 52 -6.40 31.84 4.67
C ALA A 52 -5.63 31.18 3.51
N GLU A 53 -5.12 29.96 3.70
CA GLU A 53 -4.30 29.25 2.70
C GLU A 53 -5.12 28.47 1.67
N ARG A 54 -6.45 28.42 1.83
CA ARG A 54 -7.31 27.66 0.93
C ARG A 54 -7.71 28.48 -0.29
N ASP A 55 -7.32 27.99 -1.47
CA ASP A 55 -7.67 28.63 -2.74
C ASP A 55 -9.18 28.47 -3.03
N ALA A 56 -9.84 29.58 -3.34
CA ALA A 56 -11.28 29.61 -3.56
C ALA A 56 -11.62 28.87 -4.88
N GLY A 57 -12.33 27.75 -4.78
CA GLY A 57 -12.77 26.95 -5.93
C GLY A 57 -12.33 25.49 -5.91
N ILE A 58 -11.43 25.10 -5.00
CA ILE A 58 -11.06 23.69 -4.81
C ILE A 58 -12.06 23.00 -3.87
N PRO A 59 -12.76 21.92 -4.32
CA PRO A 59 -13.67 21.14 -3.49
C PRO A 59 -13.00 20.67 -2.20
N TYR A 60 -13.75 20.62 -1.09
CA TYR A 60 -13.24 19.99 0.12
C TYR A 60 -13.27 18.49 -0.10
N LEU A 61 -12.10 17.88 -0.22
CA LEU A 61 -11.95 16.44 -0.07
C LEU A 61 -11.61 16.22 1.40
N PRO A 62 -12.51 15.63 2.21
CA PRO A 62 -12.11 15.19 3.54
C PRO A 62 -10.90 14.27 3.36
N THR A 63 -9.79 14.58 4.04
CA THR A 63 -8.72 13.62 4.21
C THR A 63 -9.38 12.43 4.89
N GLN A 64 -9.64 11.36 4.15
CA GLN A 64 -10.10 10.13 4.78
C GLN A 64 -9.07 9.79 5.85
N PRO A 65 -9.48 9.40 7.07
CA PRO A 65 -8.53 8.88 8.03
C PRO A 65 -7.79 7.77 7.30
N ALA A 66 -6.46 7.90 7.16
CA ALA A 66 -5.65 6.89 6.51
C ALA A 66 -5.95 5.57 7.23
N GLU A 67 -6.70 4.68 6.57
CA GLU A 67 -6.88 3.33 7.09
C GLU A 67 -5.47 2.80 7.32
N ALA A 68 -5.18 2.27 8.51
CA ALA A 68 -3.86 1.70 8.75
C ALA A 68 -3.61 0.67 7.65
N GLY A 69 -2.59 0.91 6.82
CA GLY A 69 -2.26 0.02 5.71
C GLY A 69 -1.97 -1.39 6.21
N TRP A 70 -1.91 -2.35 5.29
CA TRP A 70 -1.56 -3.71 5.60
C TRP A 70 -0.31 -3.80 6.47
N THR A 71 -0.34 -4.72 7.43
CA THR A 71 0.84 -5.18 8.16
C THR A 71 1.05 -6.65 7.85
N VAL A 72 2.26 -7.17 8.03
CA VAL A 72 2.54 -8.61 7.84
C VAL A 72 1.58 -9.47 8.67
N ALA A 73 1.30 -9.08 9.92
CA ALA A 73 0.36 -9.77 10.80
C ALA A 73 -1.08 -9.72 10.26
N ALA A 74 -1.53 -8.58 9.76
CA ALA A 74 -2.86 -8.42 9.19
C ALA A 74 -3.02 -9.24 7.89
N ILE A 75 -2.01 -9.20 7.00
CA ILE A 75 -1.99 -10.00 5.77
C ILE A 75 -2.03 -11.49 6.11
N ARG A 76 -1.17 -11.95 7.03
CA ARG A 76 -1.17 -13.36 7.47
C ARG A 76 -2.55 -13.78 7.97
N HIS A 77 -3.15 -12.99 8.86
CA HIS A 77 -4.48 -13.30 9.39
C HIS A 77 -5.53 -13.36 8.28
N ALA A 78 -5.49 -12.43 7.33
CA ALA A 78 -6.41 -12.41 6.21
C ALA A 78 -6.23 -13.62 5.26
N LEU A 79 -4.98 -13.97 4.95
CA LEU A 79 -4.64 -15.14 4.13
C LEU A 79 -5.06 -16.46 4.79
N GLN A 80 -4.94 -16.59 6.10
CA GLN A 80 -5.44 -17.78 6.83
C GLN A 80 -6.97 -17.97 6.69
N GLN A 81 -7.70 -16.91 6.37
CA GLN A 81 -9.14 -16.97 6.08
C GLN A 81 -9.45 -17.16 4.59
N ALA A 82 -8.46 -17.23 3.71
CA ALA A 82 -8.65 -17.57 2.30
C ALA A 82 -8.86 -19.09 2.15
N SER A 83 -9.67 -19.50 1.17
CA SER A 83 -9.88 -20.93 0.86
C SER A 83 -8.57 -21.62 0.47
N THR A 84 -7.73 -20.96 -0.31
CA THR A 84 -6.44 -21.48 -0.80
C THR A 84 -5.52 -21.98 0.33
N VAL A 85 -5.51 -21.29 1.48
CA VAL A 85 -4.74 -21.71 2.66
C VAL A 85 -5.48 -22.80 3.44
N ARG A 86 -6.80 -22.71 3.58
CA ARG A 86 -7.61 -23.74 4.26
C ARG A 86 -7.62 -25.09 3.54
N ASP A 87 -7.56 -25.05 2.22
CA ASP A 87 -7.54 -26.21 1.34
C ASP A 87 -6.12 -26.82 1.23
N GLY A 88 -5.12 -26.21 1.88
CA GLY A 88 -3.74 -26.70 1.92
C GLY A 88 -2.94 -26.46 0.65
N LEU A 89 -3.39 -25.54 -0.22
CA LEU A 89 -2.68 -25.18 -1.46
C LEU A 89 -1.53 -24.20 -1.18
N ILE A 90 -1.62 -23.43 -0.09
CA ILE A 90 -0.57 -22.52 0.37
C ILE A 90 -0.30 -22.75 1.86
N SER A 91 0.95 -23.02 2.22
CA SER A 91 1.41 -23.01 3.62
C SER A 91 2.00 -21.64 3.98
N LEU A 92 1.81 -21.21 5.23
CA LEU A 92 2.24 -19.90 5.73
C LEU A 92 3.14 -20.05 6.97
N GLU A 93 4.32 -19.45 6.94
CA GLU A 93 5.24 -19.35 8.06
C GLU A 93 5.67 -17.90 8.28
N THR A 94 5.70 -17.42 9.53
CA THR A 94 6.19 -16.07 9.83
C THR A 94 7.68 -16.15 10.15
N ILE A 95 8.48 -15.34 9.46
CA ILE A 95 9.89 -15.19 9.75
C ILE A 95 10.04 -13.99 10.67
N GLU A 96 10.36 -14.28 11.93
CA GLU A 96 10.64 -13.25 12.94
C GLU A 96 12.07 -12.73 12.78
N GLY A 97 12.25 -11.42 12.92
CA GLY A 97 13.53 -10.74 12.74
C GLY A 97 13.41 -9.23 12.90
N ALA A 98 14.50 -8.50 12.58
CA ALA A 98 14.48 -7.04 12.56
C ALA A 98 13.52 -6.49 11.49
N GLU A 99 13.37 -7.22 10.39
CA GLU A 99 12.39 -6.97 9.32
C GLU A 99 11.46 -8.19 9.23
N PRO A 100 10.24 -8.12 9.77
CA PRO A 100 9.32 -9.25 9.75
C PRO A 100 8.87 -9.53 8.32
N SER A 101 8.85 -10.81 7.94
CA SER A 101 8.34 -11.26 6.65
C SER A 101 7.47 -12.51 6.80
N LEU A 102 6.64 -12.74 5.80
CA LEU A 102 5.78 -13.91 5.68
C LEU A 102 6.36 -14.80 4.58
N HIS A 103 6.67 -16.05 4.91
CA HIS A 103 7.04 -17.08 3.96
C HIS A 103 5.79 -17.87 3.57
N LEU A 104 5.59 -17.99 2.27
CA LEU A 104 4.53 -18.75 1.64
C LEU A 104 5.15 -19.89 0.85
N VAL A 105 4.61 -21.09 1.01
CA VAL A 105 4.95 -22.26 0.18
C VAL A 105 3.76 -22.55 -0.74
N MET A 106 3.96 -22.35 -2.04
CA MET A 106 2.96 -22.52 -3.09
C MET A 106 2.99 -23.96 -3.61
N HIS A 107 2.13 -24.84 -3.09
CA HIS A 107 2.21 -26.28 -3.36
C HIS A 107 1.87 -26.66 -4.80
N GLU A 108 0.94 -25.94 -5.44
CA GLU A 108 0.59 -26.16 -6.85
C GLU A 108 1.71 -25.75 -7.82
N TYR A 109 2.70 -24.99 -7.34
CA TYR A 109 3.83 -24.50 -8.13
C TYR A 109 5.13 -25.26 -7.81
N GLY A 110 5.02 -26.51 -7.36
CA GLY A 110 6.19 -27.34 -7.03
C GLY A 110 6.89 -26.91 -5.75
N ASP A 111 6.11 -26.55 -4.73
CA ASP A 111 6.59 -26.05 -3.44
C ASP A 111 7.43 -24.75 -3.57
N LEU A 112 7.05 -23.89 -4.51
CA LEU A 112 7.72 -22.61 -4.72
C LEU A 112 7.66 -21.77 -3.44
N SER A 113 8.83 -21.30 -2.99
CA SER A 113 8.94 -20.39 -1.85
C SER A 113 8.79 -18.94 -2.29
N VAL A 114 7.80 -18.27 -1.72
CA VAL A 114 7.50 -16.84 -1.91
C VAL A 114 7.61 -16.14 -0.57
N PHE A 115 8.19 -14.94 -0.56
CA PHE A 115 8.35 -14.11 0.62
C PHE A 115 7.57 -12.83 0.44
N LEU A 116 6.84 -12.42 1.49
CA LEU A 116 6.10 -11.18 1.53
C LEU A 116 6.60 -10.34 2.69
N ALA A 117 7.00 -9.11 2.39
CA ALA A 117 7.41 -8.13 3.39
C ALA A 117 6.57 -6.85 3.24
N VAL A 118 6.40 -6.14 4.35
CA VAL A 118 5.74 -4.83 4.34
C VAL A 118 6.71 -3.78 4.89
N GLY A 119 6.95 -2.72 4.11
CA GLY A 119 7.82 -1.62 4.49
C GLY A 119 7.26 -0.28 4.01
N GLY A 120 7.03 0.64 4.95
CA GLY A 120 6.44 1.95 4.64
C GLY A 120 5.04 1.81 4.03
N GLU A 121 4.88 2.31 2.80
CA GLU A 121 3.63 2.26 2.03
C GLU A 121 3.62 1.13 0.99
N GLN A 122 4.58 0.20 1.04
CA GLN A 122 4.75 -0.87 0.06
C GLN A 122 4.65 -2.26 0.68
N ILE A 123 3.97 -3.15 -0.04
CA ILE A 123 4.02 -4.60 0.11
C ILE A 123 4.94 -5.13 -0.98
N LEU A 124 6.00 -5.83 -0.60
CA LEU A 124 6.91 -6.50 -1.52
C LEU A 124 6.62 -7.99 -1.49
N VAL A 125 6.43 -8.60 -2.66
CA VAL A 125 6.28 -10.05 -2.83
C VAL A 125 7.42 -10.53 -3.70
N GLU A 126 8.24 -11.47 -3.23
CA GLU A 126 9.44 -11.91 -3.95
C GLU A 126 9.66 -13.41 -3.89
N ALA A 127 10.34 -13.95 -4.91
CA ALA A 127 10.74 -15.34 -5.01
C ALA A 127 12.19 -15.42 -5.48
N TYR A 128 12.96 -16.32 -4.86
CA TYR A 128 14.32 -16.60 -5.29
C TYR A 128 14.33 -17.44 -6.57
N LEU A 129 15.17 -17.07 -7.54
CA LEU A 129 15.30 -17.78 -8.80
C LEU A 129 16.49 -18.75 -8.77
N TRP A 130 17.72 -18.22 -8.84
CA TRP A 130 18.96 -19.01 -8.86
C TRP A 130 20.17 -18.11 -8.55
N PRO A 131 21.31 -18.70 -8.13
CA PRO A 131 22.51 -17.94 -7.86
C PRO A 131 23.15 -17.43 -9.16
N VAL A 132 23.87 -16.32 -9.09
CA VAL A 132 24.57 -15.75 -10.26
C VAL A 132 25.60 -16.73 -10.82
N GLU A 133 26.16 -17.60 -9.97
CA GLU A 133 27.12 -18.63 -10.37
C GLU A 133 26.53 -19.73 -11.26
N ASP A 134 25.20 -19.89 -11.28
CA ASP A 134 24.52 -20.84 -12.16
C ASP A 134 24.28 -20.27 -13.57
N VAL A 135 24.62 -18.99 -13.81
CA VAL A 135 24.52 -18.36 -15.13
C VAL A 135 25.86 -18.49 -15.87
N VAL A 136 25.79 -18.91 -17.15
CA VAL A 136 26.99 -19.12 -17.99
C VAL A 136 27.73 -17.80 -18.25
N ASP A 137 26.98 -16.79 -18.72
CA ASP A 137 27.46 -15.44 -18.98
C ASP A 137 26.50 -14.43 -18.31
N PRO A 138 26.79 -13.99 -17.08
CA PRO A 138 25.94 -13.03 -16.37
C PRO A 138 25.76 -11.70 -17.11
N ALA A 139 26.74 -11.25 -17.89
CA ALA A 139 26.63 -9.97 -18.60
C ALA A 139 25.64 -10.08 -19.76
N ALA A 140 25.74 -11.14 -20.56
CA ALA A 140 24.80 -11.41 -21.65
C ALA A 140 23.37 -11.68 -21.11
N PHE A 141 23.27 -12.45 -20.02
CA PHE A 141 21.99 -12.72 -19.37
C PHE A 141 21.34 -11.45 -18.82
N ASN A 142 22.08 -10.59 -18.11
CA ASN A 142 21.56 -9.33 -17.59
C ASN A 142 21.05 -8.42 -18.72
N ALA A 143 21.80 -8.30 -19.82
CA ALA A 143 21.35 -7.53 -20.97
C ALA A 143 20.07 -8.12 -21.58
N HIS A 144 19.96 -9.44 -21.64
CA HIS A 144 18.76 -10.12 -22.13
C HIS A 144 17.55 -9.84 -21.22
N VAL A 145 17.68 -10.08 -19.91
CA VAL A 145 16.62 -9.80 -18.91
C VAL A 145 16.12 -8.35 -19.01
N LEU A 146 17.02 -7.38 -19.10
CA LEU A 146 16.65 -5.97 -19.25
C LEU A 146 15.90 -5.71 -20.56
N SER A 147 16.27 -6.38 -21.65
CA SER A 147 15.58 -6.26 -22.94
C SER A 147 14.23 -6.99 -23.00
N THR A 148 14.02 -8.02 -22.17
CA THR A 148 12.82 -8.87 -22.16
C THR A 148 11.89 -8.64 -20.96
N HIS A 149 12.19 -7.68 -20.09
CA HIS A 149 11.42 -7.44 -18.85
C HIS A 149 9.92 -7.23 -19.09
N VAL A 150 9.53 -6.65 -20.23
CA VAL A 150 8.12 -6.43 -20.61
C VAL A 150 7.32 -7.72 -20.83
N LEU A 151 8.00 -8.87 -20.97
CA LEU A 151 7.37 -10.17 -21.20
C LEU A 151 6.88 -10.83 -19.90
N LEU A 152 7.24 -10.28 -18.74
CA LEU A 152 6.85 -10.77 -17.41
C LEU A 152 5.98 -9.69 -16.74
N PRO A 153 4.66 -9.68 -17.03
CA PRO A 153 3.78 -8.62 -16.53
C PRO A 153 3.74 -8.65 -15.00
N LEU A 154 3.73 -7.48 -14.37
CA LEU A 154 3.62 -7.34 -12.91
C LEU A 154 4.75 -8.00 -12.11
N SER A 155 5.87 -8.32 -12.77
CA SER A 155 7.03 -8.88 -12.09
C SER A 155 8.31 -8.30 -12.65
N THR A 156 9.26 -8.05 -11.76
CA THR A 156 10.58 -7.53 -12.11
C THR A 156 11.63 -8.52 -11.63
N ILE A 157 12.70 -8.68 -12.40
CA ILE A 157 13.87 -9.46 -11.97
C ILE A 157 14.93 -8.51 -11.43
N GLY A 158 15.40 -8.80 -10.23
CA GLY A 158 16.50 -8.10 -9.57
C GLY A 158 17.66 -9.04 -9.26
N MET A 159 18.73 -8.45 -8.74
CA MET A 159 19.83 -9.17 -8.11
C MET A 159 19.92 -8.75 -6.64
N GLN A 160 19.99 -9.73 -5.75
CA GLN A 160 20.14 -9.52 -4.32
C GLN A 160 21.20 -10.47 -3.76
N ARG A 161 21.70 -10.16 -2.57
CA ARG A 161 22.59 -11.07 -1.82
C ARG A 161 21.84 -11.69 -0.67
N ILE A 162 21.62 -13.01 -0.73
CA ILE A 162 20.96 -13.78 0.32
C ILE A 162 22.03 -14.65 0.98
N GLY A 163 22.26 -14.46 2.29
CA GLY A 163 23.31 -15.20 3.01
C GLY A 163 24.72 -15.01 2.44
N GLY A 164 24.99 -13.86 1.81
CA GLY A 164 26.27 -13.55 1.14
C GLY A 164 26.40 -14.10 -0.29
N VAL A 165 25.45 -14.91 -0.75
CA VAL A 165 25.41 -15.43 -2.13
C VAL A 165 24.63 -14.46 -3.01
N ALA A 166 25.26 -14.00 -4.09
CA ALA A 166 24.56 -13.19 -5.09
C ALA A 166 23.63 -14.10 -5.92
N GLY A 167 22.36 -13.73 -6.01
CA GLY A 167 21.38 -14.46 -6.80
C GLY A 167 20.36 -13.53 -7.44
N TYR A 168 19.65 -14.09 -8.41
CA TYR A 168 18.53 -13.44 -9.05
C TYR A 168 17.27 -13.69 -8.24
N THR A 169 16.47 -12.65 -8.07
CA THR A 169 15.15 -12.71 -7.46
C THR A 169 14.13 -12.12 -8.40
N MET A 170 12.92 -12.65 -8.37
CA MET A 170 11.78 -12.04 -9.02
C MET A 170 10.89 -11.43 -7.95
N PHE A 171 10.45 -10.20 -8.15
CA PHE A 171 9.59 -9.52 -7.20
C PHE A 171 8.52 -8.68 -7.88
N GLY A 172 7.39 -8.58 -7.19
CA GLY A 172 6.26 -7.69 -7.46
C GLY A 172 6.04 -6.78 -6.26
N ALA A 173 5.34 -5.67 -6.48
CA ALA A 173 5.09 -4.72 -5.41
C ALA A 173 3.72 -4.06 -5.51
N LEU A 174 3.08 -3.92 -4.35
CA LEU A 174 1.78 -3.28 -4.22
C LEU A 174 1.80 -2.17 -3.17
N ASP A 175 0.80 -1.31 -3.24
CA ASP A 175 0.50 -0.33 -2.20
C ASP A 175 -0.08 -1.01 -0.94
N THR A 176 0.23 -0.53 0.26
CA THR A 176 -0.28 -1.10 1.52
C THR A 176 -1.78 -0.94 1.74
N HIS A 177 -2.48 -0.15 0.93
CA HIS A 177 -3.94 -0.06 0.92
C HIS A 177 -4.58 -0.93 -0.18
N SER A 178 -3.79 -1.75 -0.89
CA SER A 178 -4.31 -2.71 -1.88
C SER A 178 -5.30 -3.68 -1.26
N SER A 179 -6.29 -4.13 -2.01
CA SER A 179 -7.22 -5.16 -1.51
C SER A 179 -6.50 -6.50 -1.28
N LEU A 180 -7.02 -7.35 -0.39
CA LEU A 180 -6.50 -8.71 -0.22
C LEU A 180 -6.53 -9.50 -1.54
N ALA A 181 -7.54 -9.27 -2.38
CA ALA A 181 -7.65 -9.91 -3.69
C ALA A 181 -6.49 -9.50 -4.61
N ASN A 182 -6.07 -8.23 -4.58
CA ASN A 182 -4.91 -7.76 -5.34
C ASN A 182 -3.61 -8.37 -4.80
N VAL A 183 -3.46 -8.48 -3.47
CA VAL A 183 -2.29 -9.13 -2.85
C VAL A 183 -2.21 -10.59 -3.27
N MET A 184 -3.32 -11.32 -3.23
CA MET A 184 -3.40 -12.71 -3.72
C MET A 184 -3.07 -12.83 -5.20
N PHE A 185 -3.66 -11.96 -6.02
CA PHE A 185 -3.42 -11.92 -7.45
C PHE A 185 -1.93 -11.69 -7.77
N GLU A 186 -1.26 -10.81 -7.03
CA GLU A 186 0.18 -10.59 -7.19
C GLU A 186 1.00 -11.84 -6.83
N ILE A 187 0.66 -12.53 -5.72
CA ILE A 187 1.35 -13.76 -5.30
C ILE A 187 1.23 -14.85 -6.38
N GLU A 188 0.02 -15.06 -6.91
CA GLU A 188 -0.25 -16.04 -7.95
C GLU A 188 0.45 -15.66 -9.27
N THR A 189 0.34 -14.41 -9.69
CA THR A 189 1.00 -13.91 -10.90
C THR A 189 2.52 -14.03 -10.81
N LEU A 190 3.11 -13.71 -9.65
CA LEU A 190 4.54 -13.89 -9.40
C LEU A 190 4.94 -15.36 -9.54
N ALA A 191 4.15 -16.29 -8.96
CA ALA A 191 4.43 -17.71 -9.03
C ALA A 191 4.40 -18.24 -10.49
N GLU A 192 3.41 -17.84 -11.29
CA GLU A 192 3.33 -18.16 -12.72
C GLU A 192 4.52 -17.59 -13.51
N ASN A 193 4.89 -16.34 -13.23
CA ASN A 193 6.01 -15.67 -13.87
C ASN A 193 7.36 -16.31 -13.52
N VAL A 194 7.54 -16.80 -12.30
CA VAL A 194 8.75 -17.54 -11.89
C VAL A 194 8.93 -18.81 -12.72
N ILE A 195 7.86 -19.58 -12.94
CA ILE A 195 7.92 -20.77 -13.78
C ILE A 195 8.23 -20.39 -15.23
N SER A 196 7.53 -19.38 -15.75
CA SER A 196 7.71 -18.89 -17.11
C SER A 196 9.13 -18.38 -17.37
N ALA A 197 9.71 -17.64 -16.42
CA ALA A 197 11.07 -17.13 -16.50
C ALA A 197 12.11 -18.25 -16.40
N THR A 198 11.90 -19.23 -15.51
CA THR A 198 12.77 -20.40 -15.41
C THR A 198 12.88 -21.13 -16.74
N ASP A 199 11.77 -21.31 -17.44
CA ASP A 199 11.77 -21.99 -18.74
C ASP A 199 12.34 -21.11 -19.86
N ALA A 200 11.97 -19.82 -19.90
CA ALA A 200 12.48 -18.89 -20.91
C ALA A 200 13.99 -18.71 -20.83
N TYR A 201 14.54 -18.66 -19.60
CA TYR A 201 15.96 -18.37 -19.38
C TYR A 201 16.83 -19.61 -19.18
N ARG A 202 16.23 -20.82 -19.21
CA ARG A 202 16.96 -22.10 -19.17
C ARG A 202 18.20 -22.16 -20.08
N PRO A 203 18.21 -21.62 -21.31
CA PRO A 203 19.41 -21.66 -22.17
C PRO A 203 20.62 -20.89 -21.62
N PHE A 204 20.41 -19.94 -20.70
CA PHE A 204 21.47 -19.16 -20.04
C PHE A 204 22.02 -19.84 -18.79
N LEU A 205 21.32 -20.87 -18.29
CA LEU A 205 21.66 -21.57 -17.06
C LEU A 205 22.60 -22.74 -17.34
N ARG A 206 23.55 -22.92 -16.42
CA ARG A 206 24.40 -24.12 -16.39
C ARG A 206 23.49 -25.31 -16.14
N THR A 207 23.69 -26.39 -16.90
CA THR A 207 22.97 -27.63 -16.65
C THR A 207 23.50 -28.23 -15.36
N THR A 208 22.81 -27.97 -14.25
CA THR A 208 23.21 -28.50 -12.94
C THR A 208 23.03 -30.01 -12.96
N THR A 209 24.11 -30.74 -13.24
CA THR A 209 24.20 -32.14 -12.85
C THR A 209 24.19 -32.13 -11.32
N ARG A 210 23.03 -32.39 -10.70
CA ARG A 210 22.94 -32.60 -9.25
C ARG A 210 23.98 -33.66 -8.89
N ARG A 211 25.10 -33.26 -8.29
CA ARG A 211 25.96 -34.19 -7.56
C ARG A 211 25.13 -34.68 -6.39
N LYS A 212 24.56 -35.88 -6.53
CA LYS A 212 24.13 -36.68 -5.38
C LYS A 212 25.36 -36.84 -4.49
N ALA A 213 25.30 -36.29 -3.28
CA ALA A 213 26.14 -36.71 -2.18
C ALA A 213 25.76 -38.14 -1.78
#